data_AF-A0A3R8W4Q5-F1
#
_entry.id   AF-A0A3R8W4Q5-F1
#
_cell.length_a   1.000
_cell.length_b   1.000
_cell.length_c   1.000
_cell.angle_alpha   90.00
_cell.angle_beta   90.00
_cell.angle_gamma   90.00
#
_symmetry.space_group_name_H-M   'P 1'
#
loop_
_entity.id
_entity.type
_entity.pdbx_description
1 polymer ?
#
loop_
_entity_poly.entity_id
_entity_poly.type
_entity_poly.pdbx_seq_one_letter_code
_entity_poly.pdbx_strand_id
1 'polypeptide(L)'
;MMQERLKASKAAKTSHPFIRWIAVKDPTSCASCLALDGKHFSAVDPAWKDCIPPIHEGCRCRISSTRKLPDGVALEVLAEYFNT
;
A
#
# COMPACT_ATOMS: atom_id res chain seq x y z
N MET A 1 10.85 25.13 -6.53
CA MET A 1 11.52 23.80 -6.55
C MET A 1 10.50 22.64 -6.57
N MET A 2 9.73 22.50 -7.65
CA MET A 2 8.78 21.37 -7.82
C MET A 2 9.47 20.16 -8.47
N GLN A 3 10.43 20.41 -9.36
CA GLN A 3 11.17 19.39 -10.12
C GLN A 3 12.04 18.50 -9.24
N GLU A 4 12.69 19.05 -8.21
CA GLU A 4 13.53 18.27 -7.30
C GLU A 4 12.70 17.35 -6.39
N ARG A 5 11.51 17.79 -5.98
CA ARG A 5 10.53 16.96 -5.24
C ARG A 5 10.04 15.80 -6.09
N LEU A 6 9.79 16.02 -7.39
CA LEU A 6 9.41 14.97 -8.33
C LEU A 6 10.54 13.96 -8.55
N LYS A 7 11.80 14.40 -8.66
CA LYS A 7 12.98 13.51 -8.75
C LYS A 7 13.16 12.68 -7.48
N ALA A 8 13.04 13.29 -6.30
CA ALA A 8 13.11 12.58 -5.02
C ALA A 8 12.00 11.53 -4.88
N SER A 9 10.77 11.87 -5.32
CA SER A 9 9.65 10.94 -5.35
C SER A 9 9.88 9.76 -6.31
N LYS A 10 10.41 10.02 -7.52
CA LYS A 10 10.77 8.96 -8.48
C LYS A 10 11.90 8.06 -7.96
N ALA A 11 12.95 8.63 -7.37
CA ALA A 11 14.07 7.86 -6.81
C ALA A 11 13.66 7.03 -5.58
N ALA A 12 12.71 7.52 -4.78
CA ALA A 12 12.14 6.77 -3.67
C ALA A 12 11.37 5.52 -4.14
N LYS A 13 10.63 5.62 -5.26
CA LYS A 13 9.92 4.48 -5.89
C LYS A 13 10.88 3.40 -6.39
N THR A 14 12.05 3.78 -6.92
CA THR A 14 13.07 2.79 -7.33
C THR A 14 13.76 2.13 -6.15
N SER A 15 13.88 2.85 -5.02
CA SER A 15 14.55 2.34 -3.82
C SER A 15 13.66 1.45 -2.95
N HIS A 16 12.33 1.63 -3.00
CA HIS A 16 11.35 0.92 -2.18
C HIS A 16 10.30 0.25 -3.10
N PRO A 17 10.63 -0.90 -3.71
CA PRO A 17 9.78 -1.55 -4.69
C PRO A 17 8.54 -2.22 -4.08
N PHE A 18 8.42 -2.24 -2.75
CA PHE A 18 7.33 -2.92 -2.04
C PHE A 18 6.57 -1.96 -1.13
N ILE A 19 5.28 -2.22 -0.97
CA ILE A 19 4.40 -1.48 -0.08
C ILE A 19 3.74 -2.49 0.86
N ARG A 20 3.89 -2.28 2.17
CA ARG A 20 3.19 -3.00 3.21
C ARG A 20 1.90 -2.26 3.57
N TRP A 21 0.80 -2.99 3.65
CA TRP A 21 -0.46 -2.49 4.17
C TRP A 21 -0.53 -2.64 5.69
N ILE A 22 -1.01 -1.61 6.37
CA ILE A 22 -1.12 -1.53 7.83
C ILE A 22 -2.56 -1.15 8.14
N ALA A 23 -3.37 -2.14 8.54
CA ALA A 23 -4.74 -1.86 8.95
C ALA A 23 -4.74 -1.40 10.41
N VAL A 24 -5.55 -0.39 10.72
CA VAL A 24 -5.84 -0.05 12.12
C VAL A 24 -7.05 -0.88 12.53
N LYS A 25 -6.93 -1.67 13.59
CA LYS A 25 -8.04 -2.49 14.09
C LYS A 25 -8.98 -1.62 14.92
N ASP A 26 -9.85 -0.88 14.23
CA ASP A 26 -10.87 -0.01 14.80
C ASP A 26 -12.27 -0.50 14.44
N PRO A 27 -13.33 -0.23 15.24
CA PRO A 27 -14.70 -0.61 14.90
C PRO A 27 -15.17 -0.10 13.53
N THR A 28 -14.59 1.00 13.03
CA THR A 28 -14.91 1.60 11.73
C THR A 28 -14.09 1.02 10.56
N SER A 29 -13.13 0.12 10.84
CA SER A 29 -12.28 -0.44 9.80
C SER A 29 -12.98 -1.56 9.05
N CYS A 30 -13.07 -1.38 7.74
CA CYS A 30 -13.77 -2.29 6.86
C CYS A 30 -13.13 -3.69 6.84
N ALA A 31 -13.93 -4.75 6.68
CA ALA A 31 -13.43 -6.13 6.67
C ALA A 31 -12.39 -6.37 5.56
N SER A 32 -12.59 -5.78 4.37
CA SER A 32 -11.60 -5.84 3.28
C SER A 32 -10.29 -5.15 3.65
N CYS A 33 -10.34 -4.02 4.34
CA CYS A 33 -9.17 -3.28 4.84
C CYS A 33 -8.37 -4.10 5.85
N LEU A 34 -9.07 -4.83 6.74
CA LEU A 34 -8.47 -5.70 7.76
C LEU A 34 -7.84 -6.95 7.15
N ALA A 35 -8.44 -7.52 6.10
CA ALA A 35 -7.89 -8.66 5.36
C ALA A 35 -6.57 -8.35 4.64
N LEU A 36 -6.23 -7.07 4.51
CA LEU A 36 -4.97 -6.60 3.92
C LEU A 36 -3.87 -6.36 4.96
N ASP A 37 -4.17 -6.43 6.26
CA ASP A 37 -3.19 -6.13 7.31
C ASP A 37 -1.94 -7.02 7.20
N GLY A 38 -0.76 -6.38 7.06
CA GLY A 38 0.52 -7.08 6.94
C GLY A 38 0.84 -7.62 5.55
N LYS A 39 -0.08 -7.54 4.58
CA LYS A 39 0.19 -7.93 3.19
C LYS A 39 1.14 -6.95 2.51
N HIS A 40 1.92 -7.48 1.57
CA HIS A 40 2.91 -6.73 0.81
C HIS A 40 2.55 -6.76 -0.66
N PHE A 41 2.59 -5.58 -1.29
CA PHE A 41 2.22 -5.37 -2.68
C PHE A 41 3.38 -4.73 -3.42
N SER A 42 3.36 -4.85 -4.75
CA SER A 42 4.28 -4.10 -5.60
C SER A 42 4.00 -2.60 -5.51
N ALA A 43 5.05 -1.78 -5.37
CA ALA A 43 4.92 -0.32 -5.37
C ALA A 43 4.51 0.25 -6.74
N VAL A 44 4.59 -0.55 -7.80
CA VAL A 44 4.17 -0.20 -9.16
C VAL A 44 2.86 -0.86 -9.57
N ASP A 45 2.15 -1.52 -8.63
CA ASP A 45 0.84 -2.10 -8.90
C ASP A 45 -0.13 -0.99 -9.37
N PRO A 46 -0.77 -1.12 -10.54
CA PRO A 46 -1.69 -0.12 -11.06
C PRO A 46 -2.91 0.11 -10.16
N ALA A 47 -3.31 -0.85 -9.33
CA ALA A 47 -4.43 -0.71 -8.41
C ALA A 47 -4.22 0.39 -7.38
N TRP A 48 -2.98 0.80 -7.11
CA TRP A 48 -2.68 1.97 -6.28
C TRP A 48 -3.19 3.29 -6.86
N LYS A 49 -3.72 3.35 -8.09
CA LYS A 49 -4.38 4.58 -8.57
C LYS A 49 -5.71 4.83 -7.86
N ASP A 50 -6.41 3.75 -7.53
CA ASP A 50 -7.77 3.78 -6.99
C ASP A 50 -7.81 3.31 -5.51
N CYS A 51 -6.78 2.61 -5.05
CA CYS A 51 -6.75 1.92 -3.76
C CYS A 51 -5.72 2.50 -2.76
N ILE A 52 -5.57 3.84 -2.68
CA ILE A 52 -4.70 4.48 -1.68
C ILE A 52 -5.52 4.81 -0.42
N PRO A 53 -5.11 4.37 0.77
CA PRO A 53 -5.76 4.79 2.00
C PRO A 53 -5.74 6.31 2.21
N PRO A 54 -6.82 6.90 2.73
CA PRO A 54 -8.05 6.24 3.19
C PRO A 54 -9.01 5.89 2.02
N ILE A 55 -9.38 4.61 1.89
CA ILE A 55 -10.31 4.15 0.83
C ILE A 55 -11.77 4.28 1.25
N HIS A 56 -12.07 3.97 2.51
CA HIS A 56 -13.43 3.97 3.04
C HIS A 56 -13.58 5.05 4.12
N GLU A 57 -14.80 5.57 4.26
CA GLU A 57 -15.14 6.54 5.30
C GLU A 57 -14.77 5.97 6.68
N GLY A 58 -13.93 6.69 7.43
CA GLY A 58 -13.46 6.26 8.76
C GLY A 58 -12.27 5.28 8.79
N CYS A 59 -11.85 4.66 7.67
CA CYS A 59 -10.65 3.79 7.69
C CYS A 59 -9.39 4.62 7.92
N ARG A 60 -8.65 4.27 8.97
CA ARG A 60 -7.37 4.89 9.36
C ARG A 60 -6.16 4.08 8.91
N CYS A 61 -6.38 3.20 7.93
CA CYS A 61 -5.39 2.29 7.38
C CYS A 61 -4.24 3.08 6.74
N ARG A 62 -3.02 2.54 6.78
CA ARG A 62 -1.80 3.19 6.30
C ARG A 62 -1.01 2.27 5.40
N ILE A 63 -0.14 2.85 4.59
CA ILE A 63 0.84 2.11 3.79
C ILE A 63 2.25 2.50 4.21
N SER A 64 3.17 1.54 4.14
CA SER A 64 4.59 1.75 4.40
C SER A 64 5.42 1.20 3.25
N SER A 65 6.26 2.04 2.67
CA SER A 65 7.17 1.63 1.59
C SER A 65 8.38 0.91 2.16
N THR A 66 8.66 -0.31 1.70
CA THR A 66 9.80 -1.12 2.14
C THR A 66 10.75 -1.42 0.98
N ARG A 67 12.05 -1.54 1.30
CA ARG A 67 13.09 -1.89 0.31
C ARG A 67 13.17 -3.38 0.02
N LYS A 68 12.82 -4.19 1.03
CA LYS A 68 12.93 -5.65 1.02
C LYS A 68 11.63 -6.23 1.53
N LEU A 69 11.28 -7.39 0.99
CA LEU A 69 10.25 -8.25 1.56
C LEU A 69 10.85 -9.00 2.76
N PRO A 70 10.07 -9.25 3.82
CA PRO A 70 10.46 -10.19 4.86
C PRO A 70 10.63 -11.61 4.28
N ASP A 71 11.51 -12.40 4.88
CA ASP A 71 11.74 -13.79 4.46
C ASP A 71 10.46 -14.62 4.58
N GLY A 72 10.11 -15.35 3.51
CA GLY A 72 8.90 -16.18 3.44
C GLY A 72 7.59 -15.42 3.16
N VAL A 73 7.65 -14.10 2.88
CA VAL A 73 6.47 -13.31 2.51
C VAL A 73 6.38 -13.16 0.99
N ALA A 74 5.23 -13.55 0.44
CA ALA A 74 4.92 -13.37 -0.98
C ALA A 74 4.38 -11.96 -1.28
N LEU A 75 4.53 -11.54 -2.53
CA LEU A 75 3.82 -10.38 -3.04
C LEU A 75 2.39 -10.77 -3.40
N GLU A 76 1.46 -10.01 -2.87
CA GLU A 76 0.04 -10.10 -3.17
C GLU A 76 -0.29 -9.13 -4.32
N VAL A 77 -1.34 -9.44 -5.09
CA VAL A 77 -1.83 -8.55 -6.15
C VAL A 77 -2.96 -7.71 -5.58
N LEU A 78 -2.78 -6.39 -5.52
CA LEU A 78 -3.73 -5.51 -4.83
C LEU A 78 -5.09 -5.52 -5.53
N ALA A 79 -5.10 -5.61 -6.87
CA ALA A 79 -6.31 -5.67 -7.68
C ALA A 79 -7.25 -6.83 -7.30
N GLU A 80 -6.73 -7.96 -6.80
CA GLU A 80 -7.57 -9.11 -6.42
C GLU A 80 -8.47 -8.82 -5.21
N TYR A 81 -8.12 -7.81 -4.40
CA TYR A 81 -8.84 -7.47 -3.17
C TYR A 81 -9.87 -6.34 -3.33
N PHE A 82 -9.85 -5.63 -4.46
CA PHE A 82 -10.70 -4.47 -4.71
C PHE A 82 -11.58 -4.60 -5.98
N ASN A 83 -11.50 -5.70 -6.73
CA ASN A 83 -12.34 -5.99 -7.91
C ASN A 83 -13.57 -6.88 -7.57
N THR A 84 -14.40 -6.51 -6.60
CA THR A 84 -15.73 -7.14 -6.42
C THR A 84 -16.83 -6.10 -6.59
#